data_AF-A0A2V8KQV8-F1
#
_entry.id   AF-A0A2V8KQV8-F1
#
_cell.length_a   1.000
_cell.length_b   1.000
_cell.length_c   1.000
_cell.angle_alpha   90.00
_cell.angle_beta   90.00
_cell.angle_gamma   90.00
#
_symmetry.space_group_name_H-M   'P 1'
#
loop_
_entity.id
_entity.type
_entity.pdbx_description
1 polymer ?
#
loop_
_entity_poly.entity_id
_entity_poly.type
_entity_poly.pdbx_seq_one_letter_code
_entity_poly.pdbx_strand_id
1 'polypeptide(L)'
;MNTVGFDERTWIDHFGNPHSEDMHLQERYHRLNRDTLEIVVTIDDPKTYTKSWVSDKLTFRLQANDRIREDFCVPSEEESFNQGVRNPAGGVFNK
;
A
#
# COMPACT_ATOMS: atom_id res chain seq x y z
N MET A 1 1.54 -13.74 8.23
CA MET A 1 2.88 -13.33 7.77
C MET A 1 3.43 -12.32 8.77
N ASN A 2 4.75 -12.29 8.96
CA ASN A 2 5.44 -11.23 9.71
C ASN A 2 6.56 -10.70 8.82
N THR A 3 6.69 -9.39 8.72
CA THR A 3 7.63 -8.70 7.82
C THR A 3 8.33 -7.59 8.58
N VAL A 4 9.63 -7.44 8.34
CA VAL A 4 10.54 -6.43 8.91
C VAL A 4 11.56 -6.00 7.85
N GLY A 5 12.34 -4.96 8.14
CA GLY A 5 13.41 -4.49 7.25
C GLY A 5 12.90 -3.62 6.11
N PHE A 6 11.97 -2.71 6.41
CA PHE A 6 11.41 -1.79 5.46
C PHE A 6 12.37 -0.62 5.17
N ASP A 7 12.33 -0.10 3.94
CA ASP A 7 13.05 1.11 3.55
C ASP A 7 12.23 2.34 3.97
N GLU A 8 12.73 3.14 4.91
CA GLU A 8 12.01 4.32 5.44
C GLU A 8 11.64 5.38 4.38
N ARG A 9 12.18 5.29 3.16
CA ARG A 9 11.84 6.18 2.04
C ARG A 9 10.53 5.79 1.34
N THR A 10 9.96 4.63 1.66
CA THR A 10 8.69 4.17 1.11
C THR A 10 7.50 4.60 1.98
N TRP A 11 6.29 4.34 1.48
CA TRP A 11 5.04 4.63 2.18
C TRP A 11 4.31 3.34 2.49
N ILE A 12 3.54 3.33 3.58
CA ILE A 12 2.69 2.18 3.95
C ILE A 12 1.61 1.95 2.89
N ASP A 13 1.03 3.03 2.38
CA ASP A 13 -0.05 3.02 1.41
C ASP A 13 0.04 4.21 0.43
N HIS A 14 -0.88 4.24 -0.53
CA HIS A 14 -0.91 5.25 -1.57
C HIS A 14 -1.30 6.65 -1.06
N PHE A 15 -1.75 6.79 0.19
CA PHE A 15 -2.06 8.08 0.80
C PHE A 15 -0.81 8.75 1.39
N GLY A 16 0.34 8.08 1.35
CA GLY A 16 1.59 8.64 1.85
C GLY A 16 1.73 8.53 3.37
N ASN A 17 1.14 7.51 3.98
CA ASN A 17 1.33 7.25 5.40
C ASN A 17 2.79 6.83 5.68
N PRO A 18 3.54 7.58 6.50
CA PRO A 18 4.97 7.33 6.76
C PRO A 18 5.18 6.10 7.63
N HIS A 19 6.34 5.47 7.50
CA HIS A 19 6.85 4.48 8.46
C HIS A 19 8.36 4.63 8.62
N SER A 20 8.90 4.05 9.67
CA SER A 20 10.33 3.96 9.92
C SER A 20 10.90 2.61 9.47
N GLU A 21 12.22 2.48 9.50
CA GLU A 21 12.95 1.21 9.32
C GLU A 21 12.64 0.18 10.43
N ASP A 22 12.18 0.63 11.60
CA ASP A 22 11.84 -0.22 12.75
C ASP A 22 10.43 -0.83 12.63
N MET A 23 9.69 -0.53 11.56
CA MET A 23 8.35 -1.04 11.36
C MET A 23 8.33 -2.57 11.32
N HIS A 24 7.43 -3.16 12.10
CA HIS A 24 7.06 -4.56 12.03
C HIS A 24 5.60 -4.68 11.53
N LEU A 25 5.42 -5.33 10.38
CA LEU A 25 4.12 -5.60 9.79
C LEU A 25 3.70 -7.04 10.10
N GLN A 26 2.49 -7.20 10.64
CA GLN A 26 1.86 -8.50 10.80
C GLN A 26 0.56 -8.58 10.01
N GLU A 27 0.43 -9.64 9.22
CA GLU A 27 -0.79 -9.91 8.45
C GLU A 27 -1.36 -11.28 8.85
N ARG A 28 -2.63 -11.30 9.25
CA ARG A 28 -3.36 -12.50 9.64
C ARG A 28 -4.44 -12.81 8.62
N TYR A 29 -4.16 -13.81 7.80
CA TYR A 29 -5.06 -14.31 6.76
C TYR A 29 -5.97 -15.39 7.34
N HIS A 30 -7.28 -15.26 7.13
CA HIS A 30 -8.26 -16.24 7.57
C HIS A 30 -9.29 -16.52 6.47
N ARG A 31 -9.25 -17.72 5.91
CA ARG A 31 -10.22 -18.14 4.91
C ARG A 31 -11.47 -18.68 5.61
N LEU A 32 -12.54 -17.89 5.61
CA LEU A 32 -13.81 -18.25 6.27
C LEU A 32 -14.51 -19.42 5.57
N ASN A 33 -14.50 -19.42 4.23
CA ASN A 33 -15.10 -20.47 3.41
C ASN A 33 -14.46 -20.44 2.01
N ARG A 34 -15.05 -21.18 1.05
CA ARG A 34 -14.50 -21.28 -0.30
C ARG A 34 -14.25 -19.92 -0.96
N ASP A 35 -15.17 -18.98 -0.74
CA ASP A 35 -15.30 -17.77 -1.54
C ASP A 35 -15.07 -16.48 -0.72
N THR A 36 -14.73 -16.61 0.56
CA THR A 36 -14.48 -15.46 1.45
C THR A 36 -13.15 -15.59 2.19
N LEU A 37 -12.31 -14.55 2.06
CA LEU A 37 -11.05 -14.39 2.78
C LEU A 37 -11.13 -13.12 3.64
N GLU A 38 -10.76 -13.24 4.91
CA GLU A 38 -10.53 -12.10 5.81
C GLU A 38 -9.02 -11.88 6.01
N ILE A 39 -8.61 -10.62 6.09
CA ILE A 39 -7.27 -10.22 6.46
C ILE A 39 -7.35 -9.16 7.57
N VAL A 40 -6.52 -9.31 8.60
CA VAL A 40 -6.26 -8.27 9.58
C VAL A 40 -4.78 -7.90 9.51
N VAL A 41 -4.51 -6.61 9.38
CA VAL A 41 -3.17 -6.05 9.33
C VAL A 41 -2.88 -5.34 10.64
N THR A 42 -1.68 -5.54 11.18
CA THR A 42 -1.18 -4.83 12.36
C THR A 42 0.17 -4.23 12.04
N ILE A 43 0.30 -2.93 12.31
CA ILE A 43 1.53 -2.16 12.13
C ILE A 43 2.03 -1.76 13.51
N ASP A 44 3.25 -2.16 13.82
CA ASP A 44 3.97 -1.71 15.01
C ASP A 44 5.20 -0.91 14.58
N ASP A 45 5.21 0.37 14.87
CA ASP A 45 6.32 1.28 14.57
C ASP A 45 6.32 2.43 15.60
N PRO A 46 7.05 2.28 16.71
CA PRO A 46 7.06 3.25 17.80
C PRO A 46 7.80 4.55 17.47
N LYS A 47 8.59 4.59 16.38
CA LYS A 47 9.25 5.82 15.92
C LYS A 47 8.26 6.75 15.21
N THR A 48 7.30 6.18 14.47
CA THR A 48 6.33 6.96 13.67
C THR A 48 4.96 7.09 14.33
N TYR A 49 4.49 6.04 15.01
CA TYR A 49 3.13 5.97 15.57
C TYR A 49 3.14 5.86 17.09
N THR A 50 2.16 6.48 17.73
CA THR A 50 2.03 6.53 19.21
C THR A 50 1.58 5.21 19.83
N LYS A 51 1.04 4.29 19.02
CA LYS A 51 0.61 2.94 19.39
C LYS A 51 0.51 2.08 18.14
N SER A 52 0.55 0.76 18.31
CA SER A 52 0.30 -0.17 17.20
C SER A 52 -1.07 0.12 16.57
N TRP A 53 -1.10 0.15 15.25
CA TRP A 53 -2.32 0.32 14.48
C TRP A 53 -2.81 -1.05 14.02
N VAL A 54 -4.11 -1.30 14.17
CA VAL A 54 -4.77 -2.55 13.73
C VAL A 54 -5.87 -2.16 12.76
N SER A 55 -5.84 -2.76 11.57
CA SER A 55 -6.87 -2.54 10.57
C SER A 55 -8.21 -3.13 11.00
N ASP A 56 -9.30 -2.61 10.43
CA ASP A 56 -10.53 -3.38 10.35
C ASP A 56 -10.31 -4.67 9.57
N LYS A 57 -11.25 -5.62 9.69
CA LYS A 57 -11.23 -6.85 8.90
C LYS A 57 -11.46 -6.55 7.42
N LEU A 58 -10.42 -6.69 6.61
CA LEU A 58 -10.50 -6.60 5.17
C LEU A 58 -11.13 -7.90 4.65
N THR A 59 -12.34 -7.81 4.12
CA THR A 59 -13.08 -8.98 3.60
C THR A 59 -13.06 -8.99 2.07
N PHE A 60 -12.46 -10.03 1.51
CA PHE A 60 -12.38 -10.27 0.08
C PHE A 60 -13.33 -11.38 -0.32
N ARG A 61 -14.06 -11.17 -1.42
CA ARG A 61 -14.95 -12.15 -2.05
C ARG A 61 -14.34 -12.65 -3.34
N LEU A 62 -14.37 -13.97 -3.58
CA LEU A 62 -13.87 -14.58 -4.80
C LEU A 62 -14.57 -14.00 -6.03
N GLN A 63 -13.80 -13.40 -6.92
CA GLN A 63 -14.27 -12.90 -8.21
C GLN A 63 -14.04 -13.97 -9.29
N ALA A 64 -14.89 -15.01 -9.31
CA ALA A 64 -14.63 -16.26 -10.05
C ALA A 64 -14.47 -16.11 -11.58
N ASN A 65 -15.05 -15.07 -12.17
CA ASN A 65 -14.99 -14.80 -13.62
C ASN A 65 -14.19 -13.53 -13.95
N ASP A 66 -13.56 -12.91 -12.95
CA ASP A 66 -12.79 -11.71 -13.18
C ASP A 66 -11.41 -12.09 -13.75
N ARG A 67 -10.93 -11.26 -14.67
CA ARG A 67 -9.59 -11.41 -15.24
C ARG A 67 -8.74 -10.30 -14.68
N ILE A 68 -7.53 -10.65 -14.23
CA ILE A 68 -6.53 -9.64 -13.86
C ILE A 68 -6.40 -8.70 -15.05
N ARG A 69 -6.78 -7.44 -14.86
CA ARG A 69 -6.69 -6.43 -15.89
C ARG A 69 -5.21 -6.18 -16.19
N GLU A 70 -4.90 -6.01 -17.45
CA GLU A 70 -3.60 -5.50 -17.85
C GLU A 70 -3.51 -4.04 -17.40
N ASP A 71 -2.58 -3.76 -16.49
CA ASP A 71 -2.20 -2.40 -16.13
C ASP A 71 -0.96 -2.05 -16.92
N PHE A 72 -1.15 -1.43 -18.09
CA PHE A 72 -0.04 -1.01 -18.92
C PHE A 72 0.63 0.21 -18.29
N CYS A 73 1.86 0.06 -17.82
CA CYS A 73 2.73 1.21 -17.64
C CYS A 73 3.11 1.73 -19.03
N VAL A 74 2.36 2.72 -19.52
CA VAL A 74 2.64 3.39 -20.79
C VAL A 74 3.56 4.57 -20.51
N PRO A 75 4.86 4.51 -20.86
CA PRO A 75 5.82 5.54 -20.44
C PRO A 75 5.44 6.95 -20.91
N SER A 76 4.81 7.07 -22.09
CA SER A 76 4.36 8.37 -22.61
C SER A 76 3.17 8.96 -21.85
N GLU A 77 2.28 8.13 -21.30
CA GLU A 77 1.16 8.60 -20.47
C GLU A 77 1.66 9.01 -19.08
N GLU A 78 2.56 8.20 -18.50
CA GLU A 78 3.23 8.51 -17.23
C GLU A 78 4.06 9.79 -17.34
N GLU A 79 4.78 10.02 -18.44
CA GLU A 79 5.51 11.27 -18.68
C GLU A 79 4.57 12.47 -18.76
N SER A 80 3.44 12.34 -19.47
CA SER A 80 2.43 13.40 -19.55
C SER A 80 1.84 13.73 -18.18
N PHE A 81 1.51 12.71 -17.37
CA PHE A 81 1.05 12.89 -15.99
C PHE A 81 2.12 13.55 -15.10
N ASN A 82 3.37 13.11 -15.22
CA ASN A 82 4.48 13.64 -14.43
C ASN A 82 4.69 15.13 -14.72
N GLN A 83 4.69 15.53 -16.00
CA GLN A 83 4.85 16.93 -16.40
C GLN A 83 3.65 17.80 -16.00
N GLY A 84 2.42 17.30 -16.18
CA GLY A 84 1.20 18.08 -15.96
C GLY A 84 0.72 18.15 -14.51
N VAL A 85 1.00 17.11 -13.71
CA VAL A 85 0.41 16.96 -12.37
C VAL A 85 1.47 16.78 -11.30
N ARG A 86 2.26 15.70 -11.37
CA ARG A 86 3.17 15.31 -10.27
C ARG A 86 4.27 16.33 -10.03
N ASN A 87 4.99 16.76 -11.06
CA ASN A 87 6.13 17.68 -10.92
C ASN A 87 5.69 19.05 -10.36
N PRO A 88 4.64 19.71 -10.91
CA PRO A 88 4.11 20.94 -10.33
C PRO A 88 3.65 20.77 -8.87
N ALA A 89 2.95 19.68 -8.55
CA ALA A 89 2.49 19.41 -7.18
C ALA A 89 3.66 19.19 -6.20
N GLY A 90 4.76 18.58 -6.68
CA GLY A 90 5.99 18.39 -5.93
C GLY A 90 6.90 19.62 -5.88
N GLY A 91 6.49 20.77 -6.43
CA GLY A 91 7.29 21.99 -6.49
C GLY A 91 8.48 21.90 -7.45
N VAL A 92 8.51 20.89 -8.32
CA VAL A 92 9.48 20.76 -9.40
C VAL A 92 8.96 21.56 -10.59
N PHE A 93 9.26 22.86 -10.56
CA PHE A 93 9.03 23.73 -11.71
C PHE A 93 10.25 23.59 -12.63
N ASN A 94 10.01 23.14 -13.87
CA ASN A 94 11.05 23.04 -14.89
C ASN A 94 11.93 24.31 -14.88
N LYS A 95 13.24 24.15 -14.72
CA LYS A 95 14.22 25.18 -15.10
C LYS A 95 14.28 25.28 -16.62
#